data_AF-A0A963VQ88-F1
#
_entry.id   AF-A0A963VQ88-F1
#
_cell.length_a   1.000
_cell.length_b   1.000
_cell.length_c   1.000
_cell.angle_alpha   90.00
_cell.angle_beta   90.00
_cell.angle_gamma   90.00
#
_symmetry.space_group_name_H-M   'P 1'
#
loop_
_entity.id
_entity.type
_entity.pdbx_description
1 polymer ?
#
loop_
_entity_poly.entity_id
_entity_poly.type
_entity_poly.pdbx_seq_one_letter_code
_entity_poly.pdbx_strand_id
1 'polypeptide(L)'
;RWGEQQLKNVLEQCGLSQHTDFLLEQSIETDEGRLRPDAIVRIPGGKLLVIDAKVSLNAYQMAFEADEDGARDAALADHVRSMRAHVQQLGAKSYQSQFEDAPDYVVMFVPGEHFVAAALEKDPELWDFAFRNKVLLATPTNLVAIARTVAQVWRQDGLAREAQEIGRMGAELYDRLAVSAEHLKRVGSGLETAVGNYNKFVGSFERNVLSSGRRLADKGIEIGKREIDDVPLVEGAPRYGAADGDSVAPRLVDAANDRPDDMGGTKESG
;
A
#
# COMPACT_ATOMS: atom_id res chain seq x y z
N ARG A 1 -13.99 0.26 32.09
CA ARG A 1 -15.06 0.22 31.08
C ARG A 1 -15.32 1.53 30.34
N TRP A 2 -15.43 2.72 30.99
CA TRP A 2 -15.56 3.98 30.23
C TRP A 2 -14.28 4.33 29.43
N GLY A 3 -13.10 4.17 30.04
CA GLY A 3 -11.81 4.39 29.36
C GLY A 3 -11.57 3.45 28.17
N GLU A 4 -11.92 2.17 28.27
CA GLU A 4 -11.84 1.20 27.16
C GLU A 4 -12.75 1.58 25.99
N GLN A 5 -13.99 2.00 26.27
CA GLN A 5 -14.91 2.45 25.22
C GLN A 5 -14.40 3.72 24.55
N GLN A 6 -13.84 4.65 25.32
CA GLN A 6 -13.24 5.87 24.78
C GLN A 6 -12.01 5.56 23.91
N LEU A 7 -11.15 4.64 24.35
CA LEU A 7 -10.03 4.13 23.58
C LEU A 7 -10.49 3.54 22.24
N LYS A 8 -11.48 2.64 22.27
CA LYS A 8 -12.06 2.07 21.05
C LYS A 8 -12.57 3.15 20.09
N ASN A 9 -13.36 4.09 20.61
CA ASN A 9 -13.93 5.17 19.81
C ASN A 9 -12.83 6.04 19.16
N VAL A 10 -11.75 6.34 19.89
CA VAL A 10 -10.60 7.10 19.37
C VAL A 10 -9.94 6.36 18.21
N LEU A 11 -9.67 5.06 18.37
CA LEU A 11 -9.04 4.25 17.32
C LEU A 11 -9.90 4.19 16.05
N GLU A 12 -11.20 3.93 16.20
CA GLU A 12 -12.14 3.88 15.06
C GLU A 12 -12.28 5.23 14.35
N GLN A 13 -12.35 6.34 15.10
CA GLN A 13 -12.41 7.70 14.53
C GLN A 13 -11.15 8.07 13.73
N CYS A 14 -10.01 7.47 14.06
CA CYS A 14 -8.76 7.69 13.32
C CYS A 14 -8.70 6.90 12.00
N GLY A 15 -9.74 6.12 11.70
CA GLY A 15 -9.81 5.27 10.50
C GLY A 15 -9.08 3.94 10.65
N LEU A 16 -8.76 3.53 11.88
CA LEU A 16 -8.24 2.19 12.15
C LEU A 16 -9.41 1.20 12.22
N SER A 17 -9.25 0.06 11.58
CA SER A 17 -10.25 -1.01 11.54
C SER A 17 -9.95 -2.05 12.61
N GLN A 18 -10.95 -2.38 13.42
CA GLN A 18 -10.85 -3.47 14.39
C GLN A 18 -10.57 -4.79 13.65
N HIS A 19 -9.73 -5.66 14.22
CA HIS A 19 -9.26 -6.93 13.66
C HIS A 19 -8.21 -6.84 12.55
N THR A 20 -8.15 -5.74 11.81
CA THR A 20 -7.11 -5.50 10.80
C THR A 20 -5.96 -4.69 11.38
N ASP A 21 -6.27 -3.50 11.89
CA ASP A 21 -5.26 -2.52 12.33
C ASP A 21 -5.05 -2.56 13.84
N PHE A 22 -6.09 -2.93 14.61
CA PHE A 22 -5.98 -3.09 16.05
C PHE A 22 -6.82 -4.22 16.62
N LEU A 23 -6.39 -4.73 17.76
CA LEU A 23 -7.02 -5.84 18.50
C LEU A 23 -7.31 -5.38 19.92
N LEU A 24 -8.52 -5.64 20.40
CA LEU A 24 -8.95 -5.31 21.77
C LEU A 24 -8.89 -6.55 22.65
N GLU A 25 -8.44 -6.36 23.89
CA GLU A 25 -8.45 -7.36 24.97
C GLU A 25 -7.92 -8.76 24.60
N GLN A 26 -7.02 -8.85 23.61
CA GLN A 26 -6.49 -10.14 23.21
C GLN A 26 -5.55 -10.66 24.29
N SER A 27 -5.81 -11.87 24.76
CA SER A 27 -4.86 -12.57 25.61
C SER A 27 -3.73 -13.09 24.76
N ILE A 28 -2.52 -12.71 25.12
CA ILE A 28 -1.29 -13.18 24.52
C ILE A 28 -0.72 -14.23 25.48
N GLU A 29 -0.51 -15.44 24.97
CA GLU A 29 0.26 -16.45 25.69
C GLU A 29 1.73 -16.13 25.53
N THR A 30 2.44 -16.05 26.64
CA THR A 30 3.86 -15.72 26.68
C THR A 30 4.57 -16.71 27.59
N ASP A 31 5.88 -16.84 27.42
CA ASP A 31 6.71 -17.78 28.20
C ASP A 31 6.68 -17.50 29.71
N GLU A 32 6.31 -16.28 30.12
CA GLU A 32 6.18 -15.86 31.52
C GLU A 32 4.71 -15.83 32.02
N GLY A 33 3.73 -16.20 31.18
CA GLY A 33 2.31 -16.28 31.53
C GLY A 33 1.36 -15.58 30.55
N ARG A 34 0.08 -15.48 30.92
CA ARG A 34 -0.96 -14.87 30.08
C ARG A 34 -1.02 -13.36 30.31
N LEU A 35 -0.66 -12.57 29.31
CA LEU A 35 -0.75 -11.11 29.34
C LEU A 35 -1.97 -10.65 28.53
N ARG A 36 -2.69 -9.65 29.03
CA ARG A 36 -3.90 -9.14 28.38
C ARG A 36 -3.88 -7.61 28.38
N PRO A 37 -3.29 -6.97 27.36
CA PRO A 37 -3.41 -5.53 27.17
C PRO A 37 -4.83 -5.14 26.76
N ASP A 38 -5.19 -3.87 26.97
CA ASP A 38 -6.51 -3.35 26.61
C ASP A 38 -6.65 -3.19 25.09
N ALA A 39 -5.59 -2.72 24.41
CA ALA A 39 -5.52 -2.71 22.95
C ALA A 39 -4.09 -2.95 22.42
N ILE A 40 -4.01 -3.48 21.20
CA ILE A 40 -2.77 -3.63 20.42
C ILE A 40 -3.03 -3.05 19.05
N VAL A 41 -2.23 -2.07 18.63
CA VAL A 41 -2.30 -1.46 17.30
C VAL A 41 -1.09 -1.93 16.49
N ARG A 42 -1.31 -2.41 15.28
CA ARG A 42 -0.27 -2.83 14.35
C ARG A 42 0.25 -1.62 13.57
N ILE A 43 1.56 -1.46 13.51
CA ILE A 43 2.24 -0.38 12.79
C ILE A 43 2.99 -0.98 11.60
N PRO A 44 3.12 -0.26 10.46
CA PRO A 44 3.96 -0.68 9.35
C PRO A 44 5.41 -0.97 9.79
N GLY A 45 6.04 -1.94 9.13
CA GLY A 45 7.37 -2.44 9.51
C GLY A 45 7.36 -3.50 10.61
N GLY A 46 6.22 -4.20 10.82
CA GLY A 46 6.10 -5.33 11.76
C GLY A 46 5.88 -4.94 13.22
N LYS A 47 6.04 -3.65 13.55
CA LYS A 47 5.98 -3.16 14.92
C LYS A 47 4.57 -3.20 15.51
N LEU A 48 4.50 -3.36 16.83
CA LEU A 48 3.27 -3.32 17.60
C LEU A 48 3.30 -2.14 18.57
N LEU A 49 2.15 -1.51 18.78
CA LEU A 49 1.92 -0.51 19.82
C LEU A 49 0.91 -1.07 20.81
N VAL A 50 1.35 -1.28 22.04
CA VAL A 50 0.50 -1.82 23.12
C VAL A 50 -0.07 -0.66 23.92
N ILE A 51 -1.37 -0.71 24.21
CA ILE A 51 -2.09 0.31 24.97
C ILE A 51 -2.74 -0.33 26.20
N ASP A 52 -2.51 0.27 27.37
CA ASP A 52 -3.11 -0.10 28.65
C ASP A 52 -3.80 1.14 29.26
N ALA A 53 -5.09 1.04 29.57
CA ALA A 53 -5.99 2.13 29.94
C ALA A 53 -6.34 2.16 31.44
N LYS A 54 -5.62 1.41 32.28
CA LYS A 54 -6.07 1.14 33.65
C LYS A 54 -5.60 2.19 34.67
N VAL A 55 -5.95 3.46 34.47
CA VAL A 55 -5.70 4.52 35.46
C VAL A 55 -6.85 4.60 36.46
N SER A 56 -6.54 4.44 37.76
CA SER A 56 -7.50 4.69 38.85
C SER A 56 -7.66 6.19 39.06
N LEU A 57 -8.86 6.72 38.83
CA LEU A 57 -9.18 8.15 38.93
C LEU A 57 -9.64 8.59 40.33
N ASN A 58 -9.71 7.66 41.29
CA ASN A 58 -10.30 7.92 42.60
C ASN A 58 -9.55 8.99 43.40
N ALA A 59 -8.22 9.00 43.35
CA ALA A 59 -7.40 9.98 44.06
C ALA A 59 -7.60 11.41 43.54
N TYR A 60 -7.73 11.57 42.22
CA TYR A 60 -8.04 12.85 41.62
C TYR A 60 -9.45 13.34 41.96
N GLN A 61 -10.45 12.43 41.95
CA GLN A 61 -11.82 12.79 42.34
C GLN A 61 -11.87 13.28 43.79
N MET A 62 -11.18 12.59 44.72
CA MET A 62 -11.07 13.03 46.11
C MET A 62 -10.38 14.40 46.24
N ALA A 63 -9.39 14.70 45.40
CA ALA A 63 -8.75 16.01 45.38
C ALA A 63 -9.71 17.11 44.90
N PHE A 64 -10.54 16.81 43.91
CA PHE A 64 -11.51 17.76 43.36
C PHE A 64 -12.68 18.02 44.31
N GLU A 65 -13.08 17.01 45.09
CA GLU A 65 -14.17 17.09 46.08
C GLU A 65 -13.71 17.61 47.45
N ALA A 66 -12.40 17.81 47.66
CA ALA A 66 -11.86 18.27 48.93
C ALA A 66 -12.09 19.77 49.16
N ASP A 67 -12.76 20.11 50.26
CA ASP A 67 -12.99 21.50 50.68
C ASP A 67 -11.76 22.15 51.35
N GLU A 68 -10.84 21.34 51.87
CA GLU A 68 -9.62 21.81 52.54
C GLU A 68 -8.38 21.66 51.64
N ASP A 69 -7.57 22.71 51.56
CA ASP A 69 -6.35 22.73 50.72
C ASP A 69 -5.37 21.59 51.08
N GLY A 70 -5.25 21.23 52.37
CA GLY A 70 -4.39 20.15 52.81
C GLY A 70 -4.87 18.75 52.36
N ALA A 71 -6.19 18.53 52.36
CA ALA A 71 -6.78 17.30 51.86
C ALA A 71 -6.66 17.19 50.33
N ARG A 72 -6.84 18.31 49.62
CA ARG A 72 -6.61 18.40 48.16
C ARG A 72 -5.17 18.02 47.81
N ASP A 73 -4.19 18.60 48.51
CA ASP A 73 -2.78 18.36 48.23
C ASP A 73 -2.35 16.91 48.49
N ALA A 74 -2.87 16.29 49.55
CA ALA A 74 -2.62 14.88 49.84
C ALA A 74 -3.21 13.97 48.75
N ALA A 75 -4.44 14.23 48.32
CA ALA A 75 -5.10 13.47 47.28
C ALA A 75 -4.41 13.60 45.90
N LEU A 76 -3.89 14.79 45.56
CA LEU A 76 -3.07 14.98 44.35
C LEU A 76 -1.73 14.23 44.43
N ALA A 77 -1.08 14.20 45.61
CA ALA A 77 0.13 13.43 45.80
C ALA A 77 -0.12 11.91 45.61
N ASP A 78 -1.27 11.41 46.04
CA ASP A 78 -1.67 10.03 45.83
C ASP A 78 -2.04 9.73 44.37
N HIS A 79 -2.60 10.69 43.63
CA HIS A 79 -2.80 10.59 42.19
C HIS A 79 -1.47 10.42 41.44
N VAL A 80 -0.48 11.27 41.72
CA VAL A 80 0.88 11.16 41.15
C VAL A 80 1.52 9.81 41.50
N ARG A 81 1.42 9.40 42.77
CA ARG A 81 1.99 8.13 43.24
C ARG A 81 1.38 6.93 42.50
N SER A 82 0.06 6.95 42.31
CA SER A 82 -0.68 5.95 41.53
C SER A 82 -0.19 5.90 40.08
N MET A 83 -0.04 7.06 39.43
CA MET A 83 0.48 7.14 38.05
C MET A 83 1.91 6.61 37.93
N ARG A 84 2.82 6.98 38.84
CA ARG A 84 4.20 6.46 38.85
C ARG A 84 4.24 4.94 39.04
N ALA A 85 3.44 4.41 39.96
CA ALA A 85 3.35 2.97 40.20
C ALA A 85 2.86 2.23 38.95
N HIS A 86 1.89 2.80 38.24
CA HIS A 86 1.39 2.24 36.98
C HIS A 86 2.44 2.25 35.88
N VAL A 87 3.17 3.36 35.73
CA VAL A 87 4.31 3.47 34.81
C VAL A 87 5.35 2.39 35.10
N GLN A 88 5.75 2.22 36.36
CA GLN A 88 6.70 1.18 36.75
C GLN A 88 6.17 -0.21 36.43
N GLN A 89 4.90 -0.47 36.70
CA GLN A 89 4.26 -1.75 36.40
C GLN A 89 4.26 -2.03 34.89
N LEU A 90 3.97 -1.03 34.05
CA LEU A 90 3.97 -1.18 32.60
C LEU A 90 5.38 -1.35 32.02
N GLY A 91 6.35 -0.58 32.53
CA GLY A 91 7.75 -0.72 32.11
C GLY A 91 8.38 -2.05 32.52
N ALA A 92 7.95 -2.60 33.67
CA ALA A 92 8.41 -3.91 34.16
C ALA A 92 7.68 -5.09 33.49
N LYS A 93 6.46 -4.90 32.99
CA LYS A 93 5.76 -5.93 32.20
C LYS A 93 6.52 -6.11 30.89
N SER A 94 7.04 -7.31 30.68
CA SER A 94 7.81 -7.84 29.54
C SER A 94 7.15 -7.74 28.15
N TYR A 95 6.29 -6.75 27.86
CA TYR A 95 5.78 -6.51 26.51
C TYR A 95 6.91 -6.36 25.47
N GLN A 96 8.10 -5.95 25.92
CA GLN A 96 9.26 -5.64 25.08
C GLN A 96 10.23 -6.80 24.86
N SER A 97 10.16 -7.88 25.63
CA SER A 97 11.12 -9.00 25.54
C SER A 97 10.54 -10.26 24.90
N GLN A 98 9.25 -10.26 24.58
CA GLN A 98 8.50 -11.47 24.22
C GLN A 98 7.96 -11.48 22.78
N PHE A 99 8.29 -10.48 21.97
CA PHE A 99 8.00 -10.46 20.53
C PHE A 99 9.30 -10.28 19.74
N GLU A 100 9.47 -10.99 18.62
CA GLU A 100 10.54 -10.67 17.64
C GLU A 100 10.43 -9.23 17.12
N ASP A 101 9.20 -8.67 17.10
CA ASP A 101 8.87 -7.28 16.76
C ASP A 101 8.41 -6.46 17.99
N ALA A 102 9.14 -6.58 19.09
CA ALA A 102 8.82 -5.93 20.36
C ALA A 102 8.50 -4.42 20.21
N PRO A 103 7.41 -3.93 20.85
CA PRO A 103 7.13 -2.50 20.93
C PRO A 103 8.31 -1.75 21.57
N ASP A 104 8.77 -0.69 20.92
CA ASP A 104 9.77 0.21 21.52
C ASP A 104 9.21 0.91 22.79
N TYR A 105 7.89 1.11 22.84
CA TYR A 105 7.17 1.80 23.92
C TYR A 105 5.79 1.18 24.18
N VAL A 106 5.35 1.26 25.44
CA VAL A 106 3.96 0.95 25.85
C VAL A 106 3.21 2.26 26.10
N VAL A 107 1.97 2.34 25.65
CA VAL A 107 1.12 3.52 25.84
C VAL A 107 0.25 3.32 27.08
N MET A 108 0.40 4.23 28.04
CA MET A 108 -0.50 4.35 29.20
C MET A 108 -1.58 5.36 28.86
N PHE A 109 -2.81 4.89 28.64
CA PHE A 109 -3.94 5.74 28.30
C PHE A 109 -4.58 6.34 29.55
N VAL A 110 -4.64 7.68 29.60
CA VAL A 110 -5.25 8.48 30.65
C VAL A 110 -6.50 9.15 30.06
N PRO A 111 -7.71 8.89 30.60
CA PRO A 111 -8.97 9.23 29.95
C PRO A 111 -9.39 10.71 30.16
N GLY A 112 -8.44 11.63 30.09
CA GLY A 112 -8.66 13.07 30.24
C GLY A 112 -7.38 13.87 30.38
N GLU A 113 -7.30 15.00 29.68
CA GLU A 113 -6.12 15.88 29.71
C GLU A 113 -5.84 16.43 31.11
N HIS A 114 -6.89 16.82 31.84
CA HIS A 114 -6.81 17.43 33.15
C HIS A 114 -6.16 16.50 34.20
N PHE A 115 -6.31 15.18 34.06
CA PHE A 115 -5.65 14.22 34.95
C PHE A 115 -4.14 14.20 34.77
N VAL A 116 -3.67 14.31 33.53
CA VAL A 116 -2.24 14.38 33.20
C VAL A 116 -1.68 15.74 33.61
N ALA A 117 -2.40 16.82 33.31
CA ALA A 117 -1.99 18.18 33.66
C ALA A 117 -1.81 18.33 35.18
N ALA A 118 -2.79 17.93 35.99
CA ALA A 118 -2.70 18.02 37.45
C ALA A 118 -1.57 17.15 38.03
N ALA A 119 -1.29 16.00 37.42
CA ALA A 119 -0.16 15.17 37.84
C ALA A 119 1.18 15.84 37.52
N LEU A 120 1.32 16.45 36.34
CA LEU A 120 2.54 17.17 35.93
C LEU A 120 2.76 18.47 36.70
N GLU A 121 1.69 19.16 37.10
CA GLU A 121 1.80 20.33 37.98
C GLU A 121 2.39 19.97 39.35
N LYS A 122 2.01 18.81 39.90
CA LYS A 122 2.50 18.33 41.20
C LYS A 122 3.86 17.65 41.09
N ASP A 123 4.14 16.99 39.97
CA ASP A 123 5.39 16.29 39.68
C ASP A 123 5.82 16.49 38.22
N PRO A 124 6.61 17.55 37.96
CA PRO A 124 7.08 17.87 36.61
C PRO A 124 7.98 16.80 35.99
N GLU A 125 8.61 15.94 36.80
CA GLU A 125 9.50 14.87 36.32
C GLU A 125 8.73 13.60 35.88
N LEU A 126 7.41 13.55 36.10
CA LEU A 126 6.60 12.37 35.78
C LEU A 126 6.70 11.98 34.29
N TRP A 127 6.81 12.97 33.40
CA TRP A 127 6.92 12.72 31.96
C TRP A 127 8.24 12.02 31.61
N ASP A 128 9.37 12.55 32.09
CA ASP A 128 10.69 11.97 31.88
C ASP A 128 10.84 10.63 32.61
N PHE A 129 10.18 10.49 33.76
CA PHE A 129 10.09 9.21 34.46
C PHE A 129 9.37 8.16 33.61
N ALA A 130 8.21 8.47 33.03
CA ALA A 130 7.50 7.57 32.13
C ALA A 130 8.35 7.20 30.91
N PHE A 131 8.95 8.20 30.26
CA PHE A 131 9.78 7.99 29.08
C PHE A 131 10.99 7.09 29.35
N ARG A 132 11.71 7.29 30.48
CA ARG A 132 12.83 6.42 30.88
C ARG A 132 12.42 4.97 31.16
N ASN A 133 11.18 4.76 31.57
CA ASN A 133 10.58 3.43 31.72
C ASN A 133 9.96 2.90 30.42
N LYS A 134 10.19 3.57 29.28
CA LYS A 134 9.62 3.26 27.96
C LYS A 134 8.08 3.21 27.96
N VAL A 135 7.47 4.09 28.75
CA VAL A 135 6.03 4.29 28.80
C VAL A 135 5.68 5.67 28.26
N LEU A 136 4.75 5.74 27.32
CA LEU A 136 4.20 6.99 26.79
C LEU A 136 2.86 7.28 27.46
N LEU A 137 2.76 8.41 28.13
CA LEU A 137 1.50 8.90 28.68
C LEU A 137 0.65 9.46 27.52
N ALA A 138 -0.49 8.82 27.26
CA ALA A 138 -1.39 9.22 26.20
C ALA A 138 -2.77 9.62 26.73
N THR A 139 -3.27 10.73 26.25
CA THR A 139 -4.64 11.22 26.42
C THR A 139 -5.42 11.01 25.13
N PRO A 140 -6.76 11.17 25.10
CA PRO A 140 -7.51 11.04 23.86
C PRO A 140 -6.95 11.88 22.71
N THR A 141 -6.50 13.11 22.99
CA THR A 141 -6.00 14.03 21.95
C THR A 141 -4.70 13.55 21.33
N ASN A 142 -3.71 13.18 22.14
CA ASN A 142 -2.42 12.75 21.61
C ASN A 142 -2.49 11.31 21.04
N LEU A 143 -3.40 10.46 21.54
CA LEU A 143 -3.63 9.15 20.98
C LEU A 143 -4.24 9.25 19.58
N VAL A 144 -5.15 10.20 19.35
CA VAL A 144 -5.65 10.51 18.00
C VAL A 144 -4.49 10.88 17.09
N ALA A 145 -3.56 11.73 17.54
CA ALA A 145 -2.40 12.11 16.73
C ALA A 145 -1.54 10.88 16.37
N ILE A 146 -1.19 10.06 17.36
CA ILE A 146 -0.42 8.82 17.15
C ILE A 146 -1.16 7.88 16.18
N ALA A 147 -2.44 7.62 16.42
CA ALA A 147 -3.26 6.73 15.60
C ALA A 147 -3.41 7.23 14.16
N ARG A 148 -3.59 8.55 13.95
CA ARG A 148 -3.64 9.15 12.60
C ARG A 148 -2.31 9.06 11.88
N THR A 149 -1.19 9.27 12.58
CA THR A 149 0.14 9.07 12.00
C THR A 149 0.32 7.62 11.56
N VAL A 150 -0.02 6.66 12.42
CA VAL A 150 0.02 5.22 12.08
C VAL A 150 -0.86 4.92 10.86
N ALA A 151 -2.10 5.40 10.84
CA ALA A 151 -3.02 5.20 9.72
C ALA A 151 -2.51 5.84 8.41
N GLN A 152 -1.82 6.98 8.48
CA GLN A 152 -1.23 7.61 7.32
C GLN A 152 -0.05 6.81 6.76
N VAL A 153 0.82 6.27 7.62
CA VAL A 153 1.92 5.40 7.20
C VAL A 153 1.36 4.14 6.53
N TRP A 154 0.27 3.55 7.05
CA TRP A 154 -0.43 2.43 6.40
C TRP A 154 -0.92 2.76 4.99
N ARG A 155 -1.55 3.93 4.81
CA ARG A 155 -1.99 4.37 3.49
C ARG A 155 -0.82 4.53 2.51
N GLN A 156 0.32 5.05 2.98
CA GLN A 156 1.51 5.19 2.15
C GLN A 156 2.11 3.84 1.75
N ASP A 157 2.23 2.90 2.68
CA ASP A 157 2.74 1.54 2.39
C ASP A 157 1.83 0.77 1.43
N GLY A 158 0.50 0.88 1.62
CA GLY A 158 -0.49 0.29 0.72
C GLY A 158 -0.39 0.84 -0.70
N LEU A 159 -0.28 2.17 -0.87
CA LEU A 159 -0.08 2.79 -2.19
C LEU A 159 1.20 2.32 -2.87
N ALA A 160 2.29 2.17 -2.11
CA ALA A 160 3.58 1.72 -2.65
C ALA A 160 3.49 0.28 -3.21
N ARG A 161 2.84 -0.63 -2.48
CA ARG A 161 2.65 -2.03 -2.91
C ARG A 161 1.76 -2.11 -4.16
N GLU A 162 0.65 -1.38 -4.18
CA GLU A 162 -0.27 -1.35 -5.32
C GLU A 162 0.44 -0.80 -6.57
N ALA A 163 1.23 0.27 -6.44
CA ALA A 163 1.99 0.84 -7.55
C ALA A 163 3.01 -0.16 -8.14
N GLN A 164 3.67 -0.95 -7.29
CA GLN A 164 4.56 -2.02 -7.75
C GLN A 164 3.81 -3.12 -8.51
N GLU A 165 2.62 -3.51 -8.02
CA GLU A 165 1.80 -4.52 -8.68
C GLU A 165 1.28 -4.03 -10.04
N ILE A 166 0.79 -2.78 -10.11
CA ILE A 166 0.41 -2.13 -11.38
C ILE A 166 1.60 -2.09 -12.35
N GLY A 167 2.80 -1.74 -11.86
CA GLY A 167 4.02 -1.73 -12.67
C GLY A 167 4.34 -3.11 -13.27
N ARG A 168 4.24 -4.17 -12.45
CA ARG A 168 4.44 -5.56 -12.89
C ARG A 168 3.41 -5.98 -13.94
N MET A 169 2.13 -5.71 -13.70
CA MET A 169 1.06 -6.01 -14.66
C MET A 169 1.22 -5.23 -15.97
N GLY A 170 1.65 -3.97 -15.90
CA GLY A 170 1.96 -3.14 -17.06
C GLY A 170 3.10 -3.70 -17.91
N ALA A 171 4.18 -4.16 -17.28
CA ALA A 171 5.30 -4.81 -17.98
C ALA A 171 4.87 -6.11 -18.67
N GLU A 172 4.13 -6.97 -17.96
CA GLU A 172 3.60 -8.22 -18.51
C GLU A 172 2.65 -7.98 -19.70
N LEU A 173 1.80 -6.96 -19.60
CA LEU A 173 0.92 -6.56 -20.71
C LEU A 173 1.72 -6.08 -21.92
N TYR A 174 2.76 -5.27 -21.71
CA TYR A 174 3.61 -4.77 -22.78
C TYR A 174 4.31 -5.93 -23.52
N ASP A 175 4.87 -6.89 -22.79
CA ASP A 175 5.52 -8.08 -23.37
C ASP A 175 4.53 -8.90 -24.20
N ARG A 176 3.31 -9.10 -23.70
CA ARG A 176 2.25 -9.81 -24.45
C ARG A 176 1.85 -9.08 -25.72
N LEU A 177 1.77 -7.75 -25.68
CA LEU A 177 1.49 -6.94 -26.87
C LEU A 177 2.63 -7.02 -27.89
N ALA A 178 3.89 -7.00 -27.43
CA ALA A 178 5.06 -7.15 -28.30
C ALA A 178 5.06 -8.50 -29.03
N VAL A 179 4.82 -9.60 -28.32
CA VAL A 179 4.69 -10.95 -28.92
C VAL A 179 3.51 -11.01 -29.90
N SER A 180 2.37 -10.41 -29.54
CA SER A 180 1.20 -10.34 -30.41
C SER A 180 1.49 -9.57 -31.70
N ALA A 181 2.23 -8.47 -31.62
CA ALA A 181 2.66 -7.69 -32.78
C ALA A 181 3.58 -8.49 -33.71
N GLU A 182 4.50 -9.30 -33.17
CA GLU A 182 5.33 -10.21 -33.97
C GLU A 182 4.49 -11.24 -34.72
N HIS A 183 3.51 -11.85 -34.05
CA HIS A 183 2.59 -12.78 -34.69
C HIS A 183 1.76 -12.12 -35.78
N LEU A 184 1.22 -10.92 -35.54
CA LEU A 184 0.48 -10.16 -36.54
C LEU A 184 1.36 -9.80 -37.75
N LYS A 185 2.62 -9.43 -37.53
CA LYS A 185 3.59 -9.18 -38.61
C LYS A 185 3.81 -10.44 -39.46
N ARG A 186 4.00 -11.60 -38.83
CA ARG A 186 4.13 -12.89 -39.53
C ARG A 186 2.89 -13.23 -40.35
N VAL A 187 1.70 -13.02 -39.80
CA VAL A 187 0.43 -13.23 -40.51
C VAL A 187 0.34 -12.30 -41.72
N GLY A 188 0.70 -11.03 -41.57
CA GLY A 188 0.78 -10.07 -42.68
C GLY A 188 1.67 -10.57 -43.82
N SER A 189 2.90 -10.98 -43.53
CA SER A 189 3.81 -11.53 -44.54
C SER A 189 3.29 -12.82 -45.20
N GLY A 190 2.60 -13.67 -44.43
CA GLY A 190 1.95 -14.88 -44.96
C GLY A 190 0.84 -14.56 -45.97
N LEU A 191 0.00 -13.57 -45.66
CA LEU A 191 -1.05 -13.10 -46.57
C LEU A 191 -0.46 -12.51 -47.86
N GLU A 192 0.59 -11.71 -47.77
CA GLU A 192 1.29 -11.15 -48.93
C GLU A 192 1.83 -12.26 -49.86
N THR A 193 2.42 -13.30 -49.27
CA THR A 193 2.91 -14.46 -50.02
C THR A 193 1.77 -15.22 -50.70
N ALA A 194 0.66 -15.44 -50.00
CA ALA A 194 -0.51 -16.12 -50.54
C ALA A 194 -1.12 -15.37 -51.73
N VAL A 195 -1.31 -14.05 -51.59
CA VAL A 195 -1.78 -13.16 -52.67
C VAL A 195 -0.85 -13.21 -53.87
N GLY A 196 0.47 -13.15 -53.65
CA GLY A 196 1.47 -13.25 -54.71
C GLY A 196 1.40 -14.59 -55.47
N ASN A 197 1.25 -15.71 -54.77
CA ASN A 197 1.12 -17.03 -55.39
C ASN A 197 -0.19 -17.20 -56.17
N TYR A 198 -1.30 -16.69 -55.62
CA TYR A 198 -2.59 -16.66 -56.30
C TYR A 198 -2.50 -15.91 -57.65
N ASN A 199 -1.98 -14.68 -57.63
CA ASN A 199 -1.86 -13.86 -58.84
C ASN A 199 -0.92 -14.50 -59.90
N LYS A 200 0.18 -15.15 -59.48
CA LYS A 200 1.05 -15.92 -60.39
C LYS A 200 0.30 -17.10 -61.04
N PHE A 201 -0.51 -17.82 -60.27
CA PHE A 201 -1.29 -18.95 -60.77
C PHE A 201 -2.34 -18.50 -61.78
N VAL A 202 -3.12 -17.45 -61.46
CA VAL A 202 -4.10 -16.85 -62.39
C VAL A 202 -3.44 -16.49 -63.72
N GLY A 203 -2.32 -15.75 -63.69
CA GLY A 203 -1.62 -15.40 -64.93
C GLY A 203 -1.07 -16.61 -65.71
N SER A 204 -0.66 -17.69 -65.04
CA SER A 204 -0.25 -18.94 -65.71
C SER A 204 -1.44 -19.68 -66.31
N PHE A 205 -2.57 -19.74 -65.60
CA PHE A 205 -3.80 -20.37 -66.04
C PHE A 205 -4.35 -19.68 -67.30
N GLU A 206 -4.38 -18.35 -67.32
CA GLU A 206 -4.75 -17.57 -68.49
C GLU A 206 -3.83 -17.83 -69.69
N ARG A 207 -2.50 -17.75 -69.47
CA ARG A 207 -1.51 -17.92 -70.55
C ARG A 207 -1.47 -19.32 -71.13
N ASN A 208 -1.65 -20.36 -70.30
CA ASN A 208 -1.40 -21.74 -70.71
C ASN A 208 -2.69 -22.52 -70.96
N VAL A 209 -3.69 -22.36 -70.09
CA VAL A 209 -4.92 -23.17 -70.12
C VAL A 209 -5.99 -22.49 -70.96
N LEU A 210 -6.30 -21.21 -70.70
CA LEU A 210 -7.29 -20.48 -71.49
C LEU A 210 -6.84 -20.32 -72.95
N SER A 211 -5.56 -20.01 -73.19
CA SER A 211 -5.03 -19.89 -74.55
C SER A 211 -5.07 -21.23 -75.32
N SER A 212 -4.75 -22.35 -74.66
CA SER A 212 -4.83 -23.68 -75.26
C SER A 212 -6.28 -24.10 -75.52
N GLY A 213 -7.20 -23.78 -74.61
CA GLY A 213 -8.64 -23.96 -74.80
C GLY A 213 -9.19 -23.15 -75.98
N ARG A 214 -8.81 -21.87 -76.10
CA ARG A 214 -9.17 -21.00 -77.25
C ARG A 214 -8.59 -21.55 -78.57
N ARG A 215 -7.33 -22.01 -78.59
CA ARG A 215 -6.74 -22.65 -79.78
C ARG A 215 -7.41 -23.97 -80.18
N LEU A 216 -7.98 -24.70 -79.22
CA LEU A 216 -8.77 -25.91 -79.48
C LEU A 216 -10.13 -25.56 -80.10
N ALA A 217 -10.77 -24.50 -79.60
CA ALA A 217 -12.00 -23.93 -80.16
C ALA A 217 -11.81 -23.56 -81.64
N ASP A 218 -10.72 -22.84 -81.95
CA ASP A 218 -10.40 -22.38 -83.30
C ASP A 218 -10.16 -23.54 -84.30
N LYS A 219 -9.86 -24.75 -83.80
CA LYS A 219 -9.67 -25.96 -84.60
C LYS A 219 -10.95 -26.79 -84.81
N GLY A 220 -12.11 -26.29 -84.38
CA GLY A 220 -13.41 -26.90 -84.68
C GLY A 220 -13.71 -28.18 -83.90
N ILE A 221 -13.04 -28.40 -82.76
CA ILE A 221 -13.33 -29.52 -81.86
C ILE A 221 -14.57 -29.14 -81.02
N GLU A 222 -15.56 -30.02 -80.91
CA GLU A 222 -16.73 -29.79 -80.05
C GLU A 222 -16.29 -29.58 -78.60
N ILE A 223 -16.37 -28.34 -78.14
CA ILE A 223 -16.16 -27.93 -76.76
C ILE A 223 -17.53 -27.92 -76.07
N GLY A 224 -17.62 -28.45 -74.85
CA GLY A 224 -18.86 -28.45 -74.08
C GLY A 224 -19.43 -27.03 -73.88
N LYS A 225 -20.74 -26.92 -73.60
CA LYS A 225 -21.50 -25.65 -73.54
C LYS A 225 -21.08 -24.64 -72.44
N ARG A 226 -20.04 -24.91 -71.64
CA ARG A 226 -19.60 -24.05 -70.54
C ARG A 226 -18.38 -23.25 -70.96
N GLU A 227 -18.49 -21.92 -70.91
CA GLU A 227 -17.35 -21.01 -71.07
C GLU A 227 -16.50 -20.98 -69.78
N ILE A 228 -15.21 -20.72 -69.94
CA ILE A 228 -14.30 -20.55 -68.80
C ILE A 228 -14.18 -19.04 -68.56
N ASP A 229 -14.70 -18.57 -67.43
CA ASP A 229 -14.65 -17.17 -67.03
C ASP A 229 -13.22 -16.72 -66.67
N ASP A 230 -12.93 -15.44 -66.93
CA ASP A 230 -11.68 -14.81 -66.49
C ASP A 230 -11.66 -14.70 -64.95
N VAL A 231 -10.52 -15.01 -64.35
CA VAL A 231 -10.36 -14.97 -62.89
C VAL A 231 -9.71 -13.64 -62.50
N PRO A 232 -10.38 -12.78 -61.70
CA PRO A 232 -9.83 -11.47 -61.36
C PRO A 232 -8.59 -11.60 -60.45
N LEU A 233 -7.63 -10.70 -60.63
CA LEU A 233 -6.47 -10.59 -59.75
C LEU A 233 -6.87 -9.97 -58.40
N VAL A 234 -6.11 -10.29 -57.35
CA VAL A 234 -6.24 -9.65 -56.05
C VAL A 234 -5.25 -8.49 -55.96
N GLU A 235 -5.76 -7.26 -55.85
CA GLU A 235 -4.95 -6.03 -55.80
C GLU A 235 -4.59 -5.57 -54.37
N GLY A 236 -5.14 -6.21 -53.34
CA GLY A 236 -4.96 -5.81 -51.94
C GLY A 236 -3.76 -6.47 -51.26
N ALA A 237 -2.79 -5.65 -50.81
CA ALA A 237 -1.74 -6.06 -49.87
C ALA A 237 -2.08 -5.65 -48.42
N PRO A 238 -1.59 -6.38 -47.40
CA PRO A 238 -1.67 -5.93 -46.01
C PRO A 238 -1.08 -4.52 -45.87
N ARG A 239 -1.86 -3.59 -45.31
CA ARG A 239 -1.41 -2.23 -45.04
C ARG A 239 -0.79 -2.18 -43.66
N TYR A 240 0.53 -1.98 -43.60
CA TYR A 240 1.22 -1.64 -42.36
C TYR A 240 1.03 -0.13 -42.11
N GLY A 241 0.60 0.25 -40.90
CA GLY A 241 0.43 1.66 -40.54
C GLY A 241 1.76 2.41 -40.64
N ALA A 242 1.73 3.69 -41.02
CA ALA A 242 2.89 4.52 -41.33
C ALA A 242 3.81 4.89 -40.14
N ALA A 243 3.87 4.09 -39.08
CA ALA A 243 4.55 4.43 -37.83
C ALA A 243 5.73 3.49 -37.48
N ASP A 244 6.37 2.87 -38.45
CA ASP A 244 7.61 2.08 -38.24
C ASP A 244 8.86 2.97 -37.99
N GLY A 245 8.68 4.25 -37.61
CA GLY A 245 9.79 5.22 -37.45
C GLY A 245 9.88 5.94 -36.11
N ASP A 246 8.77 6.13 -35.38
CA ASP A 246 8.83 6.74 -34.05
C ASP A 246 8.68 5.64 -33.01
N SER A 247 9.83 5.18 -32.53
CA SER A 247 9.92 4.40 -31.30
C SER A 247 9.11 5.12 -30.22
N VAL A 248 8.01 4.51 -29.78
CA VAL A 248 7.42 4.84 -28.49
C VAL A 248 8.41 4.33 -27.45
N ALA A 249 9.48 5.10 -27.23
CA ALA A 249 10.37 4.87 -26.12
C ALA A 249 9.51 4.95 -24.86
N PRO A 250 9.56 3.95 -23.96
CA PRO A 250 8.86 4.04 -22.70
C PRO A 250 9.44 5.26 -21.97
N ARG A 251 8.62 6.31 -21.81
CA ARG A 251 8.91 7.34 -20.81
C ARG A 251 8.73 6.66 -19.47
N LEU A 252 9.82 6.13 -18.94
CA LEU A 252 9.92 5.85 -17.51
C LEU A 252 9.52 7.13 -16.81
N VAL A 253 8.43 7.06 -16.04
CA VAL A 253 8.03 8.13 -15.16
C VAL A 253 9.13 8.18 -14.10
N ASP A 254 10.05 9.14 -14.23
CA ASP A 254 11.07 9.39 -13.21
C ASP A 254 10.35 9.68 -11.90
N ALA A 255 10.32 8.69 -11.02
CA ALA A 255 9.97 8.89 -9.62
C ALA A 255 11.04 9.84 -9.06
N ALA A 256 10.63 11.09 -8.88
CA ALA A 256 11.45 12.17 -8.36
C ALA A 256 12.28 11.70 -7.17
N ASN A 257 13.60 11.71 -7.37
CA ASN A 257 14.60 11.60 -6.34
C ASN A 257 14.62 12.95 -5.60
N ASP A 258 13.67 13.15 -4.69
CA ASP A 258 13.66 14.28 -3.78
C ASP A 258 14.67 13.99 -2.66
N ARG A 259 15.95 14.33 -2.92
CA ARG A 259 16.96 14.46 -1.87
C ARG A 259 17.13 15.95 -1.59
N PRO A 260 17.08 16.39 -0.33
CA PRO A 260 17.30 17.80 0.00
C PRO A 260 18.76 18.17 -0.31
N ASP A 261 18.91 19.29 -1.01
CA ASP A 261 20.19 19.92 -1.33
C ASP A 261 21.06 20.13 -0.08
N ASP A 262 22.27 19.61 -0.16
CA ASP A 262 23.38 19.88 0.76
C ASP A 262 23.86 21.33 0.54
N MET A 263 23.35 22.23 1.38
CA MET A 263 23.79 23.63 1.45
C MET A 263 25.17 23.71 2.13
N GLY A 264 26.21 23.65 1.30
CA GLY A 264 27.21 24.71 1.22
C GLY A 264 28.09 24.95 2.45
N GLY A 265 29.11 24.10 2.62
CA GLY A 265 30.34 24.48 3.32
C GLY A 265 31.15 25.49 2.49
N THR A 266 31.05 26.77 2.82
CA THR A 266 32.00 27.79 2.36
C THR A 266 33.17 27.85 3.34
N LYS A 267 34.34 27.39 2.87
CA LYS A 267 35.63 27.82 3.40
C LYS A 267 35.87 29.24 2.90
N GLU A 268 36.04 30.19 3.81
CA GLU A 268 36.78 31.41 3.53
C GLU A 268 37.96 31.55 4.49
N SER A 269 39.07 31.91 3.85
CA SER A 269 40.40 32.16 4.34
C SER A 269 40.45 33.46 5.14
N GLY A 270 41.17 33.44 6.27
CA GLY A 270 41.49 34.61 7.09
C GLY A 270 42.34 34.19 8.28
#